data_AF-A0A831NQ81-F1
#
_entry.id   AF-A0A831NQ81-F1
#
_cell.length_a   1.000
_cell.length_b   1.000
_cell.length_c   1.000
_cell.angle_alpha   90.00
_cell.angle_beta   90.00
_cell.angle_gamma   90.00
#
_symmetry.space_group_name_H-M   'P 1'
#
loop_
_entity.id
_entity.type
_entity.pdbx_description
1 polymer ?
#
loop_
_entity_poly.entity_id
_entity_poly.type
_entity_poly.pdbx_seq_one_letter_code
_entity_poly.pdbx_strand_id
1 'polypeptide(L)'
;AIFAIRLLKEIGYHINLYIDDELYVEEITDRVEWYLSFNNVTVNAVGNLEEFLKRTGGVTAKIYAINDMKNPISIDAEIYDEISKRLTISTSGGGHLEINAKGVSKGNALKTLANMYSIKREQVVAIGDNLNDLSMIEYAGLGVAMGNAPDIVKIKADYTTLSNDEDGVAHAIDKFFLNKKTVAV
;
A
#
# COMPACT_ATOMS: atom_id res chain seq x y z
N ALA A 1 4.44 -9.29 13.97
CA ALA A 1 3.13 -9.87 13.59
C ALA A 1 2.18 -9.93 14.79
N ILE A 2 2.38 -10.84 15.75
CA ILE A 2 1.45 -11.11 16.87
C ILE A 2 1.00 -9.85 17.61
N PHE A 3 1.93 -8.95 17.95
CA PHE A 3 1.61 -7.66 18.59
C PHE A 3 0.55 -6.85 17.83
N ALA A 4 0.74 -6.66 16.53
CA ALA A 4 -0.20 -5.90 15.69
C ALA A 4 -1.53 -6.62 15.52
N ILE A 5 -1.50 -7.95 15.35
CA ILE A 5 -2.72 -8.78 15.23
C ILE A 5 -3.61 -8.58 16.46
N ARG A 6 -3.05 -8.72 17.67
CA ARG A 6 -3.80 -8.54 18.92
C ARG A 6 -4.43 -7.16 19.01
N LEU A 7 -3.63 -6.11 18.85
CA LEU A 7 -4.05 -4.73 19.02
C LEU A 7 -5.11 -4.32 17.99
N LEU A 8 -4.93 -4.69 16.73
CA LEU A 8 -5.89 -4.35 15.66
C LEU A 8 -7.21 -5.10 15.80
N LYS A 9 -7.16 -6.37 16.24
CA LYS A 9 -8.39 -7.13 16.53
C LYS A 9 -9.15 -6.55 17.71
N GLU A 10 -8.44 -6.15 18.77
CA GLU A 10 -9.05 -5.57 19.98
C GLU A 10 -9.88 -4.33 19.66
N ILE A 11 -9.41 -3.50 18.72
CA ILE A 11 -10.15 -2.31 18.29
C ILE A 11 -11.16 -2.57 17.15
N GLY A 12 -11.29 -3.82 16.69
CA GLY A 12 -12.37 -4.25 15.78
C GLY A 12 -11.99 -4.40 14.30
N TYR A 13 -10.70 -4.42 13.94
CA TYR A 13 -10.29 -4.78 12.58
C TYR A 13 -10.37 -6.30 12.36
N HIS A 14 -10.77 -6.68 11.14
CA HIS A 14 -10.54 -8.04 10.64
C HIS A 14 -9.11 -8.14 10.10
N ILE A 15 -8.48 -9.30 10.23
CA ILE A 15 -7.07 -9.49 9.89
C ILE A 15 -6.92 -10.50 8.75
N ASN A 16 -6.45 -10.00 7.61
CA ASN A 16 -5.88 -10.80 6.53
C ASN A 16 -4.37 -10.89 6.74
N LEU A 17 -3.85 -12.10 6.87
CA LEU A 17 -2.43 -12.38 7.07
C LEU A 17 -1.83 -12.99 5.80
N TYR A 18 -0.78 -12.38 5.25
CA TYR A 18 -0.08 -12.92 4.09
C TYR A 18 1.22 -13.61 4.49
N ILE A 19 1.36 -14.88 4.15
CA ILE A 19 2.58 -15.69 4.32
C ILE A 19 2.84 -16.39 2.99
N ASP A 20 4.02 -16.19 2.41
CA ASP A 20 4.43 -16.80 1.14
C ASP A 20 3.38 -16.67 0.01
N ASP A 21 2.77 -15.49 -0.10
CA ASP A 21 1.73 -15.13 -1.08
C ASP A 21 0.38 -15.86 -0.91
N GLU A 22 0.20 -16.56 0.21
CA GLU A 22 -1.08 -17.16 0.58
C GLU A 22 -1.80 -16.32 1.65
N LEU A 23 -3.12 -16.24 1.51
CA LEU A 23 -3.98 -15.50 2.44
C LEU A 23 -4.48 -16.42 3.56
N TYR A 24 -4.24 -16.01 4.79
CA TYR A 24 -4.70 -16.67 6.01
C TYR A 24 -5.61 -15.75 6.82
N VAL A 25 -6.72 -16.28 7.30
CA VAL A 25 -7.71 -15.57 8.13
C VAL A 25 -8.15 -16.46 9.29
N GLU A 26 -8.74 -15.87 10.33
CA GLU A 26 -9.29 -16.69 11.42
C GLU A 26 -10.52 -17.47 10.97
N GLU A 27 -11.43 -16.77 10.31
CA GLU A 27 -12.68 -17.28 9.77
C GLU A 27 -13.07 -16.43 8.55
N ILE A 28 -13.94 -16.99 7.70
CA ILE A 28 -14.50 -16.26 6.56
C ILE A 28 -15.66 -15.42 7.07
N THR A 29 -15.58 -14.11 6.86
CA THR A 29 -16.58 -13.12 7.26
C THR A 29 -17.01 -12.29 6.05
N ASP A 30 -18.08 -11.48 6.17
CA ASP A 30 -18.48 -10.51 5.14
C ASP A 30 -17.32 -9.60 4.68
N ARG A 31 -16.36 -9.29 5.57
CA ARG A 31 -15.17 -8.49 5.23
C ARG A 31 -14.17 -9.26 4.38
N VAL A 32 -14.04 -10.57 4.59
CA VAL A 32 -13.23 -11.46 3.74
C VAL A 32 -13.91 -11.62 2.38
N GLU A 33 -15.21 -11.85 2.35
CA GLU A 33 -15.98 -11.97 1.11
C GLU A 33 -15.90 -10.70 0.26
N TRP A 34 -16.05 -9.52 0.90
CA TRP A 34 -15.81 -8.24 0.27
C TRP A 34 -14.40 -8.19 -0.33
N TYR A 35 -13.37 -8.53 0.45
CA TYR A 35 -11.98 -8.52 -0.02
C TYR A 35 -11.76 -9.44 -1.24
N LEU A 36 -12.33 -10.65 -1.21
CA LEU A 36 -12.22 -11.62 -2.31
C LEU A 36 -13.01 -11.21 -3.55
N SER A 37 -14.00 -10.32 -3.44
CA SER A 37 -14.80 -9.87 -4.60
C SER A 37 -14.00 -9.08 -5.64
N PHE A 38 -12.84 -8.53 -5.27
CA PHE A 38 -11.93 -7.81 -6.16
C PHE A 38 -10.46 -8.26 -6.05
N ASN A 39 -10.15 -9.28 -5.24
CA ASN A 39 -8.83 -9.90 -5.16
C ASN A 39 -8.92 -11.38 -5.51
N ASN A 40 -8.18 -11.82 -6.53
CA ASN A 40 -8.14 -13.21 -6.94
C ASN A 40 -7.07 -13.99 -6.15
N VAL A 41 -7.37 -14.31 -4.88
CA VAL A 41 -6.47 -15.05 -3.97
C VAL A 41 -7.20 -16.20 -3.29
N THR A 42 -6.50 -17.30 -3.02
CA THR A 42 -7.05 -18.42 -2.23
C THR A 42 -6.97 -18.08 -0.74
N VAL A 43 -8.08 -18.22 -0.03
CA VAL A 43 -8.16 -17.96 1.42
C VAL A 43 -8.09 -19.26 2.23
N ASN A 44 -7.31 -19.25 3.30
CA ASN A 44 -7.18 -20.34 4.26
C ASN A 44 -7.69 -19.90 5.64
N ALA A 45 -8.84 -20.44 6.06
CA ALA A 45 -9.33 -20.23 7.42
C ALA A 45 -8.61 -21.17 8.39
N VAL A 46 -7.91 -20.61 9.39
CA VAL A 46 -7.01 -21.36 10.27
C VAL A 46 -7.36 -21.28 11.76
N GLY A 47 -8.49 -20.67 12.10
CA GLY A 47 -8.83 -20.36 13.49
C GLY A 47 -7.89 -19.29 14.04
N ASN A 48 -7.53 -19.36 15.33
CA ASN A 48 -6.73 -18.31 15.96
C ASN A 48 -5.38 -18.06 15.23
N LEU A 49 -5.23 -16.87 14.64
CA LEU A 49 -4.05 -16.52 13.82
C LEU A 49 -2.75 -16.50 14.65
N GLU A 50 -2.84 -16.15 15.94
CA GLU A 50 -1.67 -16.16 16.82
C GLU A 50 -1.20 -17.59 17.11
N GLU A 51 -2.12 -18.50 17.43
CA GLU A 51 -1.79 -19.91 17.63
C GLU A 51 -1.26 -20.54 16.34
N PHE A 52 -1.86 -20.20 15.20
CA PHE A 52 -1.38 -20.60 13.88
C PHE A 52 0.07 -20.17 13.64
N LEU A 53 0.41 -18.89 13.89
CA LEU A 53 1.77 -18.36 13.76
C LEU A 53 2.76 -19.05 14.70
N LYS A 54 2.38 -19.27 15.96
CA LYS A 54 3.23 -19.97 16.95
C LYS A 54 3.49 -21.43 16.55
N ARG A 55 2.49 -22.11 16.00
CA ARG A 55 2.56 -23.51 15.59
C ARG A 55 3.40 -23.69 14.33
N THR A 56 3.26 -22.81 13.36
CA THR A 56 3.92 -22.92 12.04
C THR A 56 5.31 -22.27 12.01
N GLY A 57 5.56 -21.30 12.90
CA GLY A 57 6.74 -20.44 12.79
C GLY A 57 6.68 -19.49 11.58
N GLY A 58 5.51 -19.34 10.95
CA GLY A 58 5.33 -18.53 9.75
C GLY A 58 5.75 -17.08 9.98
N VAL A 59 6.45 -16.51 9.00
CA VAL A 59 6.81 -15.09 8.99
C VAL A 59 5.92 -14.39 7.98
N THR A 60 5.07 -13.49 8.45
CA THR A 60 4.20 -12.72 7.56
C THR A 60 4.96 -11.58 6.88
N ALA A 61 4.76 -11.45 5.58
CA ALA A 61 5.25 -10.31 4.81
C ALA A 61 4.41 -9.05 5.08
N LYS A 62 3.09 -9.23 5.25
CA LYS A 62 2.11 -8.14 5.36
C LYS A 62 0.88 -8.59 6.15
N ILE A 63 0.39 -7.69 7.01
CA ILE A 63 -0.96 -7.77 7.58
C ILE A 63 -1.82 -6.73 6.86
N TYR A 64 -2.97 -7.17 6.34
CA TYR A 64 -4.00 -6.30 5.80
C TYR A 64 -5.18 -6.27 6.78
N ALA A 65 -5.35 -5.15 7.47
CA ALA A 65 -6.38 -4.96 8.47
C ALA A 65 -7.61 -4.30 7.84
N ILE A 66 -8.70 -5.04 7.77
CA ILE A 66 -9.94 -4.63 7.11
C ILE A 66 -10.89 -3.99 8.11
N ASN A 67 -11.17 -2.71 7.89
CA ASN A 67 -12.14 -1.93 8.63
C ASN A 67 -13.57 -2.45 8.40
N ASP A 68 -14.49 -2.07 9.27
CA ASP A 68 -15.90 -2.34 9.08
C ASP A 68 -16.50 -1.37 8.05
N MET A 69 -17.11 -1.90 6.99
CA MET A 69 -17.73 -1.08 5.96
C MET A 69 -19.04 -0.43 6.42
N LYS A 70 -19.74 -1.03 7.41
CA LYS A 70 -21.00 -0.53 7.95
C LYS A 70 -20.78 0.42 9.13
N ASN A 71 -19.79 0.11 9.99
CA ASN A 71 -19.47 0.88 11.20
C ASN A 71 -17.96 1.17 11.27
N PRO A 72 -17.43 2.03 10.40
CA PRO A 72 -15.99 2.23 10.28
C PRO A 72 -15.39 2.75 11.58
N ILE A 73 -14.25 2.17 11.94
CA ILE A 73 -13.46 2.55 13.11
C ILE A 73 -12.28 3.44 12.71
N SER A 74 -12.00 4.45 13.51
CA SER A 74 -10.78 5.25 13.36
C SER A 74 -9.71 4.71 14.29
N ILE A 75 -8.45 4.68 13.83
CA ILE A 75 -7.33 4.37 14.71
C ILE A 75 -6.97 5.63 15.53
N ASP A 76 -6.98 5.51 16.85
CA ASP A 76 -6.57 6.60 17.72
C ASP A 76 -5.06 6.88 17.61
N ALA A 77 -4.68 8.13 17.81
CA ALA A 77 -3.31 8.60 17.63
C ALA A 77 -2.29 7.82 18.50
N GLU A 78 -2.68 7.43 19.71
CA GLU A 78 -1.84 6.65 20.63
C GLU A 78 -1.56 5.24 20.09
N ILE A 79 -2.59 4.57 19.56
CA ILE A 79 -2.48 3.23 18.96
C ILE A 79 -1.65 3.31 17.67
N TYR A 80 -1.90 4.34 16.86
CA TYR A 80 -1.10 4.59 15.66
C TYR A 80 0.38 4.77 16.00
N ASP A 81 0.71 5.56 17.03
CA ASP A 81 2.09 5.78 17.49
C ASP A 81 2.72 4.50 18.03
N GLU A 82 2.00 3.74 18.85
CA GLU A 82 2.42 2.43 19.37
C GLU A 82 2.83 1.45 18.26
N ILE A 83 1.98 1.31 17.23
CA ILE A 83 2.28 0.43 16.08
C ILE A 83 3.44 1.02 15.28
N SER A 84 3.44 2.32 15.02
CA SER A 84 4.44 3.01 14.21
C SER A 84 5.83 2.99 14.81
N LYS A 85 6.00 2.83 16.13
CA LYS A 85 7.31 2.63 16.77
C LYS A 85 8.02 1.35 16.27
N ARG A 86 7.26 0.32 15.89
CA ARG A 86 7.79 -1.02 15.61
C ARG A 86 7.58 -1.47 14.18
N LEU A 87 6.60 -0.92 13.49
CA LEU A 87 6.12 -1.36 12.18
C LEU A 87 5.91 -0.15 11.27
N THR A 88 5.74 -0.38 9.98
CA THR A 88 5.26 0.65 9.05
C THR A 88 3.76 0.44 8.83
N ILE A 89 3.01 1.53 8.97
CA ILE A 89 1.58 1.59 8.65
C ILE A 89 1.43 2.37 7.35
N SER A 90 0.64 1.83 6.42
CA SER A 90 0.16 2.55 5.24
C SER A 90 -1.33 2.30 5.05
N THR A 91 -1.98 3.09 4.21
CA THR A 91 -3.39 2.91 3.86
C THR A 91 -3.58 3.10 2.36
N SER A 92 -4.50 2.33 1.81
CA SER A 92 -5.03 2.45 0.45
C SER A 92 -6.42 3.12 0.44
N GLY A 93 -6.85 3.71 1.55
CA GLY A 93 -8.16 4.34 1.70
C GLY A 93 -9.18 3.43 2.41
N GLY A 94 -10.41 3.92 2.54
CA GLY A 94 -11.52 3.18 3.17
C GLY A 94 -11.33 2.86 4.66
N GLY A 95 -10.32 3.46 5.31
CA GLY A 95 -9.96 3.13 6.69
C GLY A 95 -9.25 1.78 6.84
N HIS A 96 -8.91 1.08 5.75
CA HIS A 96 -8.12 -0.15 5.81
C HIS A 96 -6.65 0.17 6.09
N LEU A 97 -6.00 -0.67 6.88
CA LEU A 97 -4.60 -0.48 7.26
C LEU A 97 -3.73 -1.61 6.70
N GLU A 98 -2.56 -1.26 6.21
CA GLU A 98 -1.53 -2.18 5.77
C GLU A 98 -0.36 -2.08 6.75
N ILE A 99 -0.08 -3.18 7.45
CA ILE A 99 1.01 -3.24 8.42
C ILE A 99 2.12 -4.08 7.85
N ASN A 100 3.28 -3.45 7.71
CA ASN A 100 4.48 -4.07 7.16
C ASN A 100 5.63 -3.98 8.17
N ALA A 101 6.71 -4.71 7.90
CA ALA A 101 7.95 -4.55 8.65
C ALA A 101 8.43 -3.09 8.61
N LYS A 102 9.12 -2.65 9.68
CA LYS A 102 9.60 -1.28 9.80
C LYS A 102 10.47 -0.90 8.61
N GLY A 103 10.21 0.24 8.01
CA GLY A 103 10.93 0.75 6.85
C GLY A 103 10.45 0.21 5.50
N VAL A 104 9.48 -0.71 5.47
CA VAL A 104 8.86 -1.13 4.19
C VAL A 104 7.98 0.00 3.66
N SER A 105 8.23 0.44 2.44
CA SER A 105 7.41 1.40 1.68
C SER A 105 7.67 1.25 0.18
N LYS A 106 6.76 1.73 -0.67
CA LYS A 106 6.97 1.74 -2.13
C LYS A 106 8.22 2.55 -2.50
N GLY A 107 8.48 3.68 -1.83
CA GLY A 107 9.68 4.49 -2.04
C GLY A 107 10.98 3.76 -1.71
N ASN A 108 11.03 3.03 -0.59
CA ASN A 108 12.23 2.26 -0.24
C ASN A 108 12.41 1.05 -1.16
N ALA A 109 11.33 0.40 -1.60
CA ALA A 109 11.40 -0.66 -2.60
C ALA A 109 11.92 -0.13 -3.94
N LEU A 110 11.39 1.02 -4.40
CA LEU A 110 11.82 1.68 -5.63
C LEU A 110 13.29 2.11 -5.56
N LYS A 111 13.74 2.65 -4.42
CA LYS A 111 15.15 2.99 -4.19
C LYS A 111 16.06 1.78 -4.27
N THR A 112 15.68 0.68 -3.65
CA THR A 112 16.44 -0.58 -3.71
C THR A 112 16.54 -1.07 -5.14
N LEU A 113 15.43 -1.07 -5.89
CA LEU A 113 15.38 -1.49 -7.28
C LEU A 113 16.28 -0.61 -8.17
N ALA A 114 16.18 0.72 -8.04
CA ALA A 114 16.99 1.67 -8.79
C ALA A 114 18.49 1.43 -8.55
N ASN A 115 18.90 1.21 -7.30
CA ASN A 115 20.28 0.90 -6.95
C ASN A 115 20.76 -0.43 -7.57
N MET A 116 19.92 -1.48 -7.55
CA MET A 116 20.26 -2.78 -8.16
C MET A 116 20.55 -2.66 -9.66
N TYR A 117 19.81 -1.79 -10.36
CA TYR A 117 20.00 -1.54 -11.79
C TYR A 117 20.96 -0.40 -12.10
N SER A 118 21.62 0.19 -11.09
CA SER A 118 22.47 1.37 -11.25
C SER A 118 21.77 2.55 -11.94
N ILE A 119 20.46 2.68 -11.74
CA ILE A 119 19.63 3.79 -12.24
C ILE A 119 19.68 4.90 -11.19
N LYS A 120 20.05 6.11 -11.61
CA LYS A 120 20.04 7.27 -10.71
C LYS A 120 18.60 7.67 -10.39
N ARG A 121 18.37 8.19 -9.18
CA ARG A 121 17.06 8.70 -8.74
C ARG A 121 16.45 9.65 -9.78
N GLU A 122 17.26 10.55 -10.35
CA GLU A 122 16.85 11.56 -11.34
C GLU A 122 16.33 10.94 -12.66
N GLN A 123 16.59 9.66 -12.89
CA GLN A 123 16.13 8.90 -14.05
C GLN A 123 14.86 8.08 -13.75
N VAL A 124 14.34 8.15 -12.52
CA VAL A 124 13.16 7.42 -12.08
C VAL A 124 11.96 8.35 -12.10
N VAL A 125 10.87 7.87 -12.71
CA VAL A 125 9.55 8.51 -12.64
C VAL A 125 8.60 7.58 -11.91
N ALA A 126 7.89 8.09 -10.91
CA ALA A 126 6.88 7.36 -10.18
C ALA A 126 5.52 8.04 -10.39
N ILE A 127 4.53 7.26 -10.79
CA ILE A 127 3.15 7.72 -10.98
C ILE A 127 2.28 6.96 -9.98
N GLY A 128 1.48 7.67 -9.19
CA GLY A 128 0.60 7.04 -8.20
C GLY A 128 -0.61 7.90 -7.88
N ASP A 129 -1.57 7.30 -7.17
CA ASP A 129 -2.87 7.90 -6.92
C ASP A 129 -3.30 7.83 -5.46
N ASN A 130 -2.51 7.21 -4.58
CA ASN A 130 -2.95 6.95 -3.22
C ASN A 130 -1.86 7.25 -2.17
N LEU A 131 -2.23 7.23 -0.89
CA LEU A 131 -1.32 7.56 0.21
C LEU A 131 -0.15 6.58 0.33
N ASN A 132 -0.34 5.31 -0.03
CA ASN A 132 0.73 4.34 -0.08
C ASN A 132 1.73 4.58 -1.24
N ASP A 133 1.40 5.42 -2.23
CA ASP A 133 2.28 5.84 -3.33
C ASP A 133 3.12 7.07 -2.98
N LEU A 134 2.71 7.84 -1.98
CA LEU A 134 3.35 9.11 -1.63
C LEU A 134 4.88 8.95 -1.46
N SER A 135 5.32 7.89 -0.78
CA SER A 135 6.74 7.62 -0.56
C SER A 135 7.54 7.39 -1.85
N MET A 136 6.95 6.79 -2.89
CA MET A 136 7.64 6.60 -4.18
C MET A 136 7.58 7.84 -5.05
N ILE A 137 6.50 8.60 -4.96
CA ILE A 137 6.33 9.91 -5.62
C ILE A 137 7.40 10.88 -5.10
N GLU A 138 7.57 11.01 -3.78
CA GLU A 138 8.59 11.88 -3.18
C GLU A 138 10.01 11.36 -3.44
N TYR A 139 10.21 10.03 -3.54
CA TYR A 139 11.52 9.46 -3.83
C TYR A 139 11.95 9.67 -5.29
N ALA A 140 11.05 9.61 -6.27
CA ALA A 140 11.43 9.67 -7.68
C ALA A 140 12.11 11.00 -8.07
N GLY A 141 12.81 11.00 -9.20
CA GLY A 141 13.33 12.22 -9.83
C GLY A 141 12.21 13.08 -10.43
N LEU A 142 11.12 12.43 -10.84
CA LEU A 142 9.85 13.07 -11.19
C LEU A 142 8.71 12.25 -10.55
N GLY A 143 8.08 12.82 -9.53
CA GLY A 143 6.88 12.29 -8.90
C GLY A 143 5.62 12.82 -9.57
N VAL A 144 4.71 11.94 -9.99
CA VAL A 144 3.45 12.30 -10.64
C VAL A 144 2.27 11.77 -9.83
N ALA A 145 1.34 12.66 -9.48
CA ALA A 145 0.05 12.28 -8.92
C ALA A 145 -1.00 12.15 -10.02
N MET A 146 -1.86 11.14 -9.95
CA MET A 146 -3.03 11.03 -10.81
C MET A 146 -4.09 12.08 -10.45
N GLY A 147 -4.96 12.43 -11.41
CA GLY A 147 -6.02 13.42 -11.21
C GLY A 147 -7.06 13.01 -10.15
N ASN A 148 -7.26 11.71 -9.94
CA ASN A 148 -8.11 11.13 -8.90
C ASN A 148 -7.41 10.98 -7.53
N ALA A 149 -6.14 11.40 -7.41
CA ALA A 149 -5.40 11.25 -6.15
C ALA A 149 -5.89 12.21 -5.04
N PRO A 150 -5.73 11.86 -3.76
CA PRO A 150 -5.93 12.78 -2.64
C PRO A 150 -5.07 14.04 -2.77
N ASP A 151 -5.57 15.18 -2.29
CA ASP A 151 -4.88 16.48 -2.42
C ASP A 151 -3.47 16.47 -1.83
N ILE A 152 -3.27 15.78 -0.70
CA ILE A 152 -1.94 15.66 -0.10
C ILE A 152 -0.94 14.96 -1.03
N VAL A 153 -1.38 14.00 -1.84
CA VAL A 153 -0.51 13.33 -2.83
C VAL A 153 -0.19 14.28 -3.98
N LYS A 154 -1.20 15.00 -4.48
CA LYS A 154 -1.03 16.01 -5.55
C LYS A 154 -0.10 17.15 -5.15
N ILE A 155 -0.23 17.66 -3.92
CA ILE A 155 0.60 18.74 -3.37
C ILE A 155 2.09 18.33 -3.28
N LYS A 156 2.34 17.04 -3.05
CA LYS A 156 3.69 16.49 -2.88
C LYS A 156 4.32 15.98 -4.17
N ALA A 157 3.54 15.85 -5.24
CA ALA A 157 4.03 15.48 -6.56
C ALA A 157 4.57 16.72 -7.31
N ASP A 158 5.52 16.49 -8.20
CA ASP A 158 6.04 17.51 -9.11
C ASP A 158 5.03 17.86 -10.21
N TYR A 159 4.15 16.93 -10.52
CA TYR A 159 3.11 17.09 -11.54
C TYR A 159 1.84 16.33 -11.17
N THR A 160 0.68 16.92 -11.48
CA THR A 160 -0.61 16.22 -11.44
C THR A 160 -1.07 15.98 -12.87
N THR A 161 -1.30 14.71 -13.24
CA THR A 161 -1.83 14.31 -14.55
C THR A 161 -3.36 14.15 -14.51
N LEU A 162 -3.97 13.66 -15.60
CA LEU A 162 -5.41 13.37 -15.67
C LEU A 162 -5.79 12.21 -14.72
N SER A 163 -7.08 11.96 -14.55
CA SER A 163 -7.52 10.81 -13.75
C SER A 163 -7.18 9.47 -14.42
N ASN A 164 -7.26 8.38 -13.66
CA ASN A 164 -7.11 7.03 -14.20
C ASN A 164 -8.15 6.71 -15.29
N ASP A 165 -9.35 7.29 -15.23
CA ASP A 165 -10.42 7.12 -16.23
C ASP A 165 -10.20 7.99 -17.49
N GLU A 166 -9.19 8.87 -17.47
CA GLU A 166 -8.85 9.79 -18.55
C GLU A 166 -7.43 9.54 -19.09
N ASP A 167 -6.96 8.29 -19.02
CA ASP A 167 -5.63 7.88 -19.51
C ASP A 167 -4.47 8.70 -18.90
N GLY A 168 -4.58 9.10 -17.62
CA GLY A 168 -3.61 9.98 -16.97
C GLY A 168 -2.16 9.49 -17.02
N VAL A 169 -1.93 8.17 -16.99
CA VAL A 169 -0.59 7.58 -17.18
C VAL A 169 -0.06 7.84 -18.58
N ALA A 170 -0.85 7.58 -19.62
CA ALA A 170 -0.46 7.81 -21.01
C ALA A 170 -0.18 9.29 -21.26
N HIS A 171 -1.06 10.17 -20.76
CA HIS A 171 -0.87 11.61 -20.85
C HIS A 171 0.44 12.09 -20.21
N ALA A 172 0.79 11.56 -19.03
CA ALA A 172 2.07 11.87 -18.39
C ALA A 172 3.26 11.40 -19.23
N ILE A 173 3.19 10.18 -19.80
CA ILE A 173 4.23 9.63 -20.65
C ILE A 173 4.43 10.49 -21.91
N ASP A 174 3.34 10.85 -22.59
CA ASP A 174 3.36 11.68 -23.78
C ASP A 174 4.01 13.04 -23.52
N LYS A 175 3.63 13.67 -22.41
CA LYS A 175 4.14 14.98 -21.99
C LYS A 175 5.64 14.98 -21.75
N PHE A 176 6.17 13.99 -21.04
CA PHE A 176 7.56 14.01 -20.57
C PHE A 176 8.54 13.24 -21.47
N PHE A 177 8.08 12.30 -22.30
CA PHE A 177 8.98 11.41 -23.05
C PHE A 177 8.76 11.38 -24.56
N LEU A 178 7.52 11.51 -25.04
CA LEU A 178 7.21 11.32 -26.46
C LEU A 178 7.08 12.63 -27.25
N ASN A 179 6.72 13.74 -26.59
CA ASN A 179 6.67 15.06 -27.22
C ASN A 179 8.07 15.69 -27.43
N LYS A 180 8.91 15.02 -28.22
CA LYS A 180 10.01 15.69 -28.91
C LYS A 180 9.42 16.43 -30.10
N LYS A 181 9.34 17.76 -30.03
CA LYS A 181 9.38 18.56 -31.26
C LYS A 181 10.68 18.19 -31.97
N THR A 182 10.58 17.38 -33.02
CA THR A 182 11.65 17.18 -33.98
C THR A 182 12.02 18.56 -34.50
N VAL A 183 13.15 19.12 -34.05
CA VAL A 183 13.79 20.18 -34.81
C VAL A 183 14.33 19.47 -36.04
N ALA A 184 13.58 19.58 -37.14
CA ALA A 184 14.11 19.22 -38.44
C ALA A 184 15.34 20.11 -38.67
N VAL A 185 16.51 19.49 -38.75
CA VAL A 185 17.76 20.10 -39.19
C VAL A 185 17.74 20.18 -40.71
#